data_AF-A0A081NMI0-F1
#
_entry.id   AF-A0A081NMI0-F1
#
_cell.length_a   1.000
_cell.length_b   1.000
_cell.length_c   1.000
_cell.angle_alpha   90.00
_cell.angle_beta   90.00
_cell.angle_gamma   90.00
#
_symmetry.space_group_name_H-M   'P 1'
#
loop_
_entity.id
_entity.type
_entity.pdbx_description
1 polymer ?
#
loop_
_entity_poly.entity_id
_entity_poly.type
_entity_poly.pdbx_seq_one_letter_code
_entity_poly.pdbx_strand_id
1 'polypeptide(L)'
;MAKFKSLLGYAATAVVFTGAGMLLSETDAANTVNQAADSARKSVLTTVAEKAADGDVRTQLLIENPELIKRVMEGGGFGGSFSRNVAQHMFGEDFQPAIDDAIEMTTIEPVGDRAGGKMWLIRMPIVNAALFETDEGLVVVDTGMAPAGPAILKVIRSVSDKPIHTIILTHGHVDHAYGTRPLVEDSPNAQIIAQENIIPRFERYLKLPGSFSKYMSQPYDELPKKKEDIVWPTKTFRDRLEIEVGGEKFVLQHRKGETDDQLYVWVPGRKALASADYYQGFLPNVGNGKRAQRYVEEWAFAMREMADLNPEYLLPAHGAPIVNQAQIQENFTVLAEAFESITEQTLDGLNKGIRKDLIVDSIELPEGLSSHPTLAVKYVSPKDVSKMLLKQYTGWWDDVPSNWTPASLSSQSSEIANLAGGINALVDRGNTLIATDIILASHVADWAWMADPENPKVQKLVIDVYRERIKDPRSNTQEILAYLDQMTQAREKQLQAVN
;
A
#
# COMPACT_ATOMS: atom_id res chain seq x y z
N MET A 1 -30.20 -32.27 -3.26
CA MET A 1 -30.89 -32.41 -4.56
C MET A 1 -31.69 -31.15 -4.86
N ALA A 2 -31.35 -30.50 -5.98
CA ALA A 2 -32.21 -29.68 -6.85
C ALA A 2 -33.08 -28.55 -6.24
N LYS A 3 -32.46 -27.48 -5.72
CA LYS A 3 -32.95 -26.06 -5.82
C LYS A 3 -31.96 -25.02 -5.28
N PHE A 4 -30.66 -25.25 -5.46
CA PHE A 4 -29.59 -24.29 -5.12
C PHE A 4 -28.53 -24.20 -6.24
N LYS A 5 -28.97 -24.47 -7.48
CA LYS A 5 -28.18 -24.36 -8.71
C LYS A 5 -28.91 -23.38 -9.64
N SER A 6 -28.71 -22.06 -9.49
CA SER A 6 -28.97 -21.13 -10.60
C SER A 6 -28.41 -19.70 -10.48
N LEU A 7 -27.76 -19.26 -9.39
CA LEU A 7 -27.30 -17.85 -9.31
C LEU A 7 -25.79 -17.60 -9.46
N LEU A 8 -24.94 -18.63 -9.44
CA LEU A 8 -23.48 -18.47 -9.62
C LEU A 8 -23.00 -18.73 -11.06
N GLY A 9 -23.91 -19.04 -11.99
CA GLY A 9 -23.57 -19.51 -13.34
C GLY A 9 -23.41 -18.43 -14.42
N TYR A 10 -23.75 -17.16 -14.16
CA TYR A 10 -23.73 -16.11 -15.18
C TYR A 10 -22.69 -15.00 -14.93
N ALA A 11 -21.96 -15.05 -13.81
CA ALA A 11 -20.91 -14.07 -13.49
C ALA A 11 -19.70 -14.12 -14.45
N ALA A 12 -19.56 -15.18 -15.25
CA ALA A 12 -18.35 -15.45 -16.02
C ALA A 12 -18.37 -15.00 -17.49
N THR A 13 -19.39 -14.27 -17.97
CA THR A 13 -19.46 -13.86 -19.40
C THR A 13 -19.55 -12.35 -19.66
N ALA A 14 -19.45 -11.49 -18.63
CA ALA A 14 -19.69 -10.04 -18.78
C ALA A 14 -18.42 -9.16 -18.82
N VAL A 15 -17.21 -9.75 -18.86
CA VAL A 15 -15.95 -8.99 -18.96
C VAL A 15 -15.51 -8.77 -20.42
N VAL A 16 -16.18 -9.38 -21.41
CA VAL A 16 -15.72 -9.32 -22.82
C VAL A 16 -16.22 -8.09 -23.61
N PHE A 17 -17.13 -7.25 -23.09
CA PHE A 17 -17.64 -6.10 -23.88
C PHE A 17 -17.64 -4.74 -23.16
N THR A 18 -16.62 -4.45 -22.35
CA THR A 18 -16.36 -3.08 -21.85
C THR A 18 -15.47 -2.26 -22.81
N GLY A 19 -15.47 -2.63 -24.11
CA GLY A 19 -14.78 -1.89 -25.17
C GLY A 19 -15.69 -1.27 -26.24
N ALA A 20 -17.01 -1.52 -26.23
CA ALA A 20 -17.90 -1.10 -27.32
C ALA A 20 -19.15 -0.31 -26.87
N GLY A 21 -19.16 0.23 -25.64
CA GLY A 21 -20.33 0.89 -25.05
C GLY A 21 -20.38 2.42 -25.19
N MET A 22 -19.65 3.03 -26.12
CA MET A 22 -20.13 4.29 -26.71
C MET A 22 -21.15 3.88 -27.76
N LEU A 23 -22.44 4.15 -27.50
CA LEU A 23 -23.64 3.71 -28.22
C LEU A 23 -24.31 2.48 -27.58
N LEU A 24 -25.26 2.72 -26.67
CA LEU A 24 -26.66 2.26 -26.76
C LEU A 24 -27.40 2.57 -25.45
N SER A 25 -28.65 2.97 -25.62
CA SER A 25 -29.59 3.56 -24.67
C SER A 25 -30.05 2.67 -23.51
N GLU A 26 -30.44 3.35 -22.42
CA GLU A 26 -31.39 2.97 -21.35
C GLU A 26 -31.82 1.48 -21.31
N THR A 27 -31.27 0.69 -20.39
CA THR A 27 -31.85 -0.61 -19.98
C THR A 27 -31.46 -0.99 -18.54
N ASP A 28 -32.27 -1.88 -17.93
CA ASP A 28 -32.26 -2.32 -16.52
C ASP A 28 -30.90 -2.82 -15.95
N ALA A 29 -29.89 -3.04 -16.79
CA ALA A 29 -28.55 -3.44 -16.37
C ALA A 29 -27.79 -2.32 -15.60
N ALA A 30 -28.06 -1.05 -15.90
CA ALA A 30 -27.50 0.08 -15.15
C ALA A 30 -28.04 0.12 -13.71
N ASN A 31 -29.28 -0.33 -13.49
CA ASN A 31 -29.90 -0.38 -12.17
C ASN A 31 -29.32 -1.49 -11.29
N THR A 32 -28.92 -2.64 -11.86
CA THR A 32 -28.37 -3.77 -11.09
C THR A 32 -26.92 -3.52 -10.65
N VAL A 33 -26.11 -2.84 -11.47
CA VAL A 33 -24.74 -2.40 -11.09
C VAL A 33 -24.79 -1.37 -9.97
N ASN A 34 -25.74 -0.43 -10.02
CA ASN A 34 -25.99 0.50 -8.94
C ASN A 34 -26.46 -0.24 -7.67
N GLN A 35 -27.32 -1.27 -7.78
CA GLN A 35 -27.78 -2.06 -6.62
C GLN A 35 -26.67 -2.88 -5.93
N ALA A 36 -25.70 -3.42 -6.66
CA ALA A 36 -24.57 -4.14 -6.07
C ALA A 36 -23.58 -3.20 -5.35
N ALA A 37 -23.30 -2.04 -5.95
CA ALA A 37 -22.56 -0.96 -5.31
C ALA A 37 -23.30 -0.42 -4.07
N ASP A 38 -24.64 -0.35 -4.14
CA ASP A 38 -25.48 0.08 -3.02
C ASP A 38 -25.57 -0.98 -1.91
N SER A 39 -25.50 -2.27 -2.23
CA SER A 39 -25.43 -3.35 -1.22
C SER A 39 -24.09 -3.34 -0.47
N ALA A 40 -22.98 -3.14 -1.18
CA ALA A 40 -21.65 -2.94 -0.56
C ALA A 40 -21.60 -1.66 0.28
N ARG A 41 -22.18 -0.55 -0.22
CA ARG A 41 -22.36 0.68 0.57
C ARG A 41 -23.21 0.45 1.80
N LYS A 42 -24.27 -0.35 1.71
CA LYS A 42 -25.17 -0.64 2.83
C LYS A 42 -24.49 -1.51 3.90
N SER A 43 -23.71 -2.50 3.49
CA SER A 43 -22.86 -3.28 4.41
C SER A 43 -21.85 -2.40 5.14
N VAL A 44 -21.15 -1.51 4.42
CA VAL A 44 -20.22 -0.54 5.02
C VAL A 44 -20.96 0.41 5.96
N LEU A 45 -22.10 0.97 5.55
CA LEU A 45 -22.91 1.86 6.40
C LEU A 45 -23.41 1.17 7.67
N THR A 46 -23.80 -0.11 7.61
CA THR A 46 -24.22 -0.88 8.79
C THR A 46 -23.06 -1.12 9.75
N THR A 47 -21.90 -1.57 9.26
CA THR A 47 -20.71 -1.78 10.10
C THR A 47 -20.16 -0.48 10.68
N VAL A 48 -20.26 0.61 9.92
CA VAL A 48 -19.86 1.95 10.37
C VAL A 48 -20.85 2.44 11.45
N ALA A 49 -22.16 2.23 11.29
CA ALA A 49 -23.17 2.56 12.30
C ALA A 49 -23.03 1.73 13.59
N GLU A 50 -22.68 0.44 13.50
CA GLU A 50 -22.44 -0.43 14.65
C GLU A 50 -21.20 0.00 15.45
N LYS A 51 -20.10 0.41 14.80
CA LYS A 51 -18.87 0.86 15.49
C LYS A 51 -18.90 2.31 15.97
N ALA A 52 -19.75 3.17 15.44
CA ALA A 52 -20.01 4.47 16.08
C ALA A 52 -20.68 4.31 17.46
N ALA A 53 -21.35 3.19 17.72
CA ALA A 53 -21.84 2.85 19.05
C ALA A 53 -20.71 2.46 20.04
N ASP A 54 -19.53 2.04 19.53
CA ASP A 54 -18.35 1.64 20.31
C ASP A 54 -17.36 2.81 20.56
N GLY A 55 -17.63 4.01 20.04
CA GLY A 55 -16.82 5.21 20.29
C GLY A 55 -15.61 5.41 19.38
N ASP A 56 -15.50 4.70 18.24
CA ASP A 56 -14.46 4.97 17.23
C ASP A 56 -14.77 6.28 16.47
N VAL A 57 -14.10 7.37 16.87
CA VAL A 57 -14.31 8.72 16.33
C VAL A 57 -14.04 8.80 14.83
N ARG A 58 -13.07 8.03 14.31
CA ARG A 58 -12.78 8.00 12.87
C ARG A 58 -13.94 7.39 12.08
N THR A 59 -14.53 6.32 12.62
CA THR A 59 -15.74 5.71 12.04
C THR A 59 -16.91 6.68 12.09
N GLN A 60 -17.13 7.36 13.22
CA GLN A 60 -18.17 8.39 13.34
C GLN A 60 -17.99 9.51 12.29
N LEU A 61 -16.77 10.00 12.08
CA LEU A 61 -16.50 10.99 11.03
C LEU A 61 -16.86 10.49 9.64
N LEU A 62 -16.62 9.22 9.32
CA LEU A 62 -17.01 8.67 8.02
C LEU A 62 -18.53 8.52 7.87
N ILE A 63 -19.29 8.29 8.96
CA ILE A 63 -20.77 8.35 8.93
C ILE A 63 -21.26 9.77 8.65
N GLU A 64 -20.68 10.72 9.37
CA GLU A 64 -21.05 12.14 9.27
C GLU A 64 -20.70 12.72 7.89
N ASN A 65 -19.77 12.08 7.18
CA ASN A 65 -19.22 12.53 5.88
C ASN A 65 -19.14 11.34 4.91
N PRO A 66 -20.29 10.75 4.50
CA PRO A 66 -20.32 9.52 3.73
C PRO A 66 -19.67 9.64 2.33
N GLU A 67 -19.57 10.85 1.80
CA GLU A 67 -18.86 11.15 0.56
C GLU A 67 -17.35 10.84 0.63
N LEU A 68 -16.76 10.86 1.83
CA LEU A 68 -15.34 10.57 2.03
C LEU A 68 -15.03 9.09 1.89
N ILE A 69 -16.00 8.20 2.18
CA ILE A 69 -15.82 6.75 2.12
C ILE A 69 -15.30 6.33 0.75
N LYS A 70 -15.90 6.87 -0.33
CA LYS A 70 -15.49 6.56 -1.70
C LYS A 70 -14.03 6.95 -1.95
N ARG A 71 -13.61 8.14 -1.53
CA ARG A 71 -12.25 8.65 -1.71
C ARG A 71 -11.22 7.84 -0.93
N VAL A 72 -11.54 7.48 0.32
CA VAL A 72 -10.70 6.61 1.15
C VAL A 72 -10.54 5.23 0.52
N MET A 73 -11.61 4.68 -0.08
CA MET A 73 -11.57 3.37 -0.75
C MET A 73 -10.88 3.40 -2.12
N GLU A 74 -10.99 4.50 -2.88
CA GLU A 74 -10.32 4.67 -4.18
C GLU A 74 -8.79 4.59 -4.07
N GLY A 75 -8.24 4.94 -2.90
CA GLY A 75 -6.80 4.90 -2.62
C GLY A 75 -6.20 3.51 -2.34
N GLY A 76 -7.03 2.47 -2.15
CA GLY A 76 -6.60 1.09 -1.92
C GLY A 76 -6.13 0.40 -3.21
N GLY A 77 -5.15 0.98 -3.91
CA GLY A 77 -4.79 0.69 -5.30
C GLY A 77 -4.12 -0.66 -5.59
N PHE A 78 -3.93 -1.53 -4.60
CA PHE A 78 -3.20 -2.80 -4.75
C PHE A 78 -3.99 -3.93 -5.46
N GLY A 79 -5.17 -3.62 -6.03
CA GLY A 79 -5.86 -4.49 -7.00
C GLY A 79 -6.51 -5.77 -6.44
N GLY A 80 -6.43 -6.02 -5.14
CA GLY A 80 -7.15 -7.10 -4.43
C GLY A 80 -8.53 -6.68 -3.92
N SER A 81 -9.34 -7.64 -3.48
CA SER A 81 -10.54 -7.36 -2.68
C SER A 81 -10.13 -6.67 -1.37
N PHE A 82 -10.93 -5.73 -0.88
CA PHE A 82 -10.61 -5.00 0.35
C PHE A 82 -11.38 -5.59 1.53
N SER A 83 -10.66 -6.06 2.56
CA SER A 83 -11.23 -6.31 3.88
C SER A 83 -10.67 -5.29 4.87
N ARG A 84 -11.58 -4.62 5.58
CA ARG A 84 -11.22 -3.69 6.66
C ARG A 84 -10.61 -4.43 7.85
N ASN A 85 -11.15 -5.60 8.22
CA ASN A 85 -10.64 -6.38 9.35
C ASN A 85 -9.19 -6.79 9.07
N VAL A 86 -8.93 -7.34 7.88
CA VAL A 86 -7.58 -7.71 7.46
C VAL A 86 -6.65 -6.50 7.39
N ALA A 87 -7.12 -5.35 6.87
CA ALA A 87 -6.31 -4.13 6.78
C ALA A 87 -5.98 -3.50 8.14
N GLN A 88 -6.82 -3.70 9.16
CA GLN A 88 -6.65 -3.11 10.50
C GLN A 88 -6.02 -4.07 11.51
N HIS A 89 -5.88 -5.36 11.17
CA HIS A 89 -5.36 -6.41 12.05
C HIS A 89 -4.28 -7.25 11.33
N MET A 90 -3.35 -6.59 10.63
CA MET A 90 -2.34 -7.24 9.80
C MET A 90 -1.35 -8.09 10.61
N PHE A 91 -1.19 -7.79 11.91
CA PHE A 91 -0.31 -8.52 12.82
C PHE A 91 -1.06 -9.55 13.68
N GLY A 92 -2.39 -9.52 13.70
CA GLY A 92 -3.21 -10.40 14.54
C GLY A 92 -3.22 -11.84 14.03
N GLU A 93 -2.54 -12.74 14.74
CA GLU A 93 -2.57 -14.18 14.47
C GLU A 93 -3.85 -14.87 14.99
N ASP A 94 -4.58 -14.23 15.92
CA ASP A 94 -5.72 -14.80 16.64
C ASP A 94 -7.02 -13.97 16.53
N PHE A 95 -7.02 -12.89 15.73
CA PHE A 95 -8.21 -12.08 15.50
C PHE A 95 -9.15 -12.74 14.48
N GLN A 96 -10.08 -13.56 14.98
CA GLN A 96 -10.97 -14.39 14.16
C GLN A 96 -11.69 -13.66 13.01
N PRO A 97 -12.24 -12.44 13.17
CA PRO A 97 -12.90 -11.75 12.05
C PRO A 97 -11.98 -11.45 10.86
N ALA A 98 -10.70 -11.14 11.09
CA ALA A 98 -9.75 -10.95 9.98
C ALA A 98 -9.36 -12.29 9.33
N ILE A 99 -9.24 -13.36 10.13
CA ILE A 99 -8.95 -14.71 9.62
C ILE A 99 -10.11 -15.21 8.75
N ASP A 100 -11.35 -15.03 9.19
CA ASP A 100 -12.55 -15.42 8.44
C ASP A 100 -12.64 -14.66 7.11
N ASP A 101 -12.46 -13.33 7.14
CA ASP A 101 -12.40 -12.50 5.93
C ASP A 101 -11.30 -12.98 4.98
N ALA A 102 -10.10 -13.28 5.49
CA ALA A 102 -9.00 -13.78 4.69
C ALA A 102 -9.34 -15.13 4.06
N ILE A 103 -9.95 -16.06 4.80
CA ILE A 103 -10.37 -17.38 4.29
C ILE A 103 -11.44 -17.25 3.21
N GLU A 104 -12.40 -16.33 3.37
CA GLU A 104 -13.47 -16.11 2.40
C GLU A 104 -12.96 -15.48 1.11
N MET A 105 -12.04 -14.52 1.22
CA MET A 105 -11.58 -13.71 0.10
C MET A 105 -10.37 -14.28 -0.63
N THR A 106 -9.60 -15.17 0.00
CA THR A 106 -8.39 -15.73 -0.62
C THR A 106 -8.75 -16.71 -1.73
N THR A 107 -8.18 -16.47 -2.91
CA THR A 107 -8.34 -17.34 -4.07
C THR A 107 -6.98 -17.81 -4.57
N ILE A 108 -6.97 -18.92 -5.31
CA ILE A 108 -5.78 -19.44 -5.98
C ILE A 108 -6.10 -19.64 -7.46
N GLU A 109 -5.30 -19.04 -8.33
CA GLU A 109 -5.51 -19.07 -9.78
C GLU A 109 -4.28 -19.61 -10.50
N PRO A 110 -4.44 -20.57 -11.44
CA PRO A 110 -3.32 -21.05 -12.24
C PRO A 110 -2.81 -19.95 -13.17
N VAL A 111 -1.50 -19.86 -13.35
CA VAL A 111 -0.86 -18.86 -14.19
C VAL A 111 -0.06 -19.55 -15.29
N GLY A 112 -0.56 -19.45 -16.52
CA GLY A 112 0.09 -20.03 -17.70
C GLY A 112 0.04 -21.55 -17.75
N ASP A 113 0.46 -22.11 -18.90
CA ASP A 113 0.41 -23.56 -19.16
C ASP A 113 1.78 -24.25 -19.05
N ARG A 114 2.86 -23.46 -18.85
CA ARG A 114 4.22 -24.00 -18.67
C ARG A 114 4.29 -24.88 -17.42
N ALA A 115 5.21 -25.85 -17.45
CA ALA A 115 5.33 -26.89 -16.43
C ALA A 115 3.99 -27.62 -16.13
N GLY A 116 3.11 -27.72 -17.13
CA GLY A 116 1.80 -28.37 -16.99
C GLY A 116 0.81 -27.59 -16.12
N GLY A 117 0.91 -26.25 -16.07
CA GLY A 117 0.02 -25.40 -15.28
C GLY A 117 0.27 -25.44 -13.78
N LYS A 118 1.48 -25.83 -13.36
CA LYS A 118 1.86 -26.05 -11.96
C LYS A 118 2.36 -24.81 -11.22
N MET A 119 1.87 -23.64 -11.62
CA MET A 119 2.21 -22.34 -11.07
C MET A 119 0.91 -21.59 -10.79
N TRP A 120 0.83 -20.97 -9.61
CA TRP A 120 -0.38 -20.24 -9.21
C TRP A 120 -0.04 -18.91 -8.59
N LEU A 121 -0.97 -17.96 -8.74
CA LEU A 121 -1.03 -16.77 -7.91
C LEU A 121 -2.09 -17.00 -6.83
N ILE A 122 -1.69 -16.82 -5.57
CA ILE A 122 -2.59 -16.80 -4.42
C ILE A 122 -2.95 -15.34 -4.20
N ARG A 123 -4.21 -15.00 -4.42
CA ARG A 123 -4.72 -13.63 -4.30
C ARG A 123 -5.46 -13.48 -2.98
N MET A 124 -4.94 -12.62 -2.11
CA MET A 124 -5.52 -12.31 -0.80
C MET A 124 -6.01 -10.86 -0.80
N PRO A 125 -6.72 -10.42 0.25
CA PRO A 125 -6.90 -8.99 0.46
C PRO A 125 -5.53 -8.31 0.55
N ILE A 126 -5.37 -7.17 -0.14
CA ILE A 126 -4.17 -6.31 -0.14
C ILE A 126 -2.97 -6.86 -0.93
N VAL A 127 -2.56 -8.11 -0.73
CA VAL A 127 -1.29 -8.68 -1.23
C VAL A 127 -1.49 -10.07 -1.83
N ASN A 128 -0.52 -10.54 -2.60
CA ASN A 128 -0.50 -11.86 -3.23
C ASN A 128 0.73 -12.67 -2.77
N ALA A 129 0.64 -13.99 -2.96
CA ALA A 129 1.78 -14.91 -2.89
C ALA A 129 1.85 -15.73 -4.18
N ALA A 130 3.01 -16.26 -4.53
CA ALA A 130 3.17 -17.18 -5.66
C ALA A 130 3.46 -18.61 -5.19
N LEU A 131 2.88 -19.59 -5.88
CA LEU A 131 3.08 -21.00 -5.60
C LEU A 131 3.62 -21.71 -6.83
N PHE A 132 4.67 -22.52 -6.63
CA PHE A 132 5.25 -23.38 -7.65
C PHE A 132 5.31 -24.81 -7.14
N GLU A 133 4.69 -25.75 -7.86
CA GLU A 133 4.85 -27.17 -7.56
C GLU A 133 6.02 -27.75 -8.35
N THR A 134 6.97 -28.40 -7.65
CA THR A 134 8.12 -29.11 -8.23
C THR A 134 8.07 -30.60 -7.87
N ASP A 135 9.02 -31.42 -8.33
CA ASP A 135 9.06 -32.85 -8.02
C ASP A 135 9.38 -33.15 -6.54
N GLU A 136 10.14 -32.29 -5.86
CA GLU A 136 10.55 -32.48 -4.45
C GLU A 136 9.61 -31.80 -3.44
N GLY A 137 8.77 -30.87 -3.89
CA GLY A 137 7.81 -30.19 -3.04
C GLY A 137 7.36 -28.83 -3.58
N LEU A 138 6.72 -28.07 -2.71
CA LEU A 138 6.20 -26.74 -3.05
C LEU A 138 7.23 -25.66 -2.72
N VAL A 139 7.34 -24.69 -3.62
CA VAL A 139 8.03 -23.41 -3.38
C VAL A 139 6.99 -22.31 -3.30
N VAL A 140 6.92 -21.64 -2.16
CA VAL A 140 6.02 -20.52 -1.88
C VAL A 140 6.84 -19.24 -1.86
N VAL A 141 6.40 -18.20 -2.56
CA VAL A 141 7.00 -16.86 -2.54
C VAL A 141 6.02 -15.91 -1.87
N ASP A 142 6.45 -15.31 -0.75
CA ASP A 142 5.67 -14.54 0.22
C ASP A 142 4.55 -15.31 0.93
N THR A 143 4.14 -14.79 2.09
CA THR A 143 3.19 -15.46 3.00
C THR A 143 2.13 -14.53 3.56
N GLY A 144 1.93 -13.34 2.99
CA GLY A 144 0.84 -12.46 3.41
C GLY A 144 0.99 -11.89 4.83
N MET A 145 -0.09 -11.26 5.29
CA MET A 145 -0.26 -10.83 6.68
C MET A 145 -0.54 -12.02 7.62
N ALA A 146 -0.38 -11.81 8.94
CA ALA A 146 -0.65 -12.82 9.96
C ALA A 146 -2.01 -13.54 9.80
N PRO A 147 -3.17 -12.84 9.67
CA PRO A 147 -4.47 -13.50 9.54
C PRO A 147 -4.65 -14.27 8.22
N ALA A 148 -3.81 -14.02 7.22
CA ALA A 148 -3.90 -14.69 5.92
C ALA A 148 -3.22 -16.07 5.91
N GLY A 149 -2.33 -16.38 6.85
CA GLY A 149 -1.60 -17.64 6.90
C GLY A 149 -2.48 -18.90 6.80
N PRO A 150 -3.56 -19.03 7.60
CA PRO A 150 -4.48 -20.17 7.50
C PRO A 150 -5.19 -20.26 6.13
N ALA A 151 -5.52 -19.11 5.53
CA ALA A 151 -6.16 -19.04 4.22
C ALA A 151 -5.21 -19.48 3.10
N ILE A 152 -3.95 -19.03 3.13
CA ILE A 152 -2.89 -19.45 2.21
C ILE A 152 -2.70 -20.97 2.27
N LEU A 153 -2.53 -21.52 3.48
CA LEU A 153 -2.35 -22.95 3.65
C LEU A 153 -3.55 -23.74 3.08
N LYS A 154 -4.77 -23.30 3.38
CA LYS A 154 -6.00 -23.91 2.87
C LYS A 154 -6.04 -23.94 1.35
N VAL A 155 -5.71 -22.85 0.66
CA VAL A 155 -5.75 -22.82 -0.81
C VAL A 155 -4.60 -23.61 -1.44
N ILE A 156 -3.41 -23.61 -0.85
CA ILE A 156 -2.29 -24.48 -1.26
C ILE A 156 -2.72 -25.96 -1.23
N ARG A 157 -3.31 -26.39 -0.11
CA ARG A 157 -3.79 -27.78 0.08
C ARG A 157 -4.97 -28.14 -0.83
N SER A 158 -5.64 -27.15 -1.43
CA SER A 158 -6.69 -27.44 -2.41
C SER A 158 -6.16 -27.81 -3.81
N VAL A 159 -4.89 -27.49 -4.10
CA VAL A 159 -4.24 -27.78 -5.39
C VAL A 159 -3.09 -28.79 -5.29
N SER A 160 -2.50 -29.00 -4.10
CA SER A 160 -1.40 -29.97 -3.92
C SER A 160 -1.25 -30.48 -2.49
N ASP A 161 -1.01 -31.80 -2.37
CA ASP A 161 -0.69 -32.49 -1.12
C ASP A 161 0.82 -32.58 -0.84
N LYS A 162 1.66 -32.04 -1.73
CA LYS A 162 3.12 -32.09 -1.55
C LYS A 162 3.57 -31.25 -0.33
N PRO A 163 4.65 -31.66 0.36
CA PRO A 163 5.19 -30.87 1.46
C PRO A 163 5.67 -29.51 0.95
N ILE A 164 5.55 -28.48 1.78
CA ILE A 164 6.20 -27.19 1.50
C ILE A 164 7.69 -27.38 1.71
N HIS A 165 8.46 -27.31 0.63
CA HIS A 165 9.90 -27.50 0.65
C HIS A 165 10.62 -26.17 0.96
N THR A 166 10.15 -25.07 0.36
CA THR A 166 10.78 -23.76 0.51
C THR A 166 9.74 -22.65 0.57
N ILE A 167 9.95 -21.74 1.52
CA ILE A 167 9.27 -20.45 1.64
C ILE A 167 10.31 -19.39 1.36
N ILE A 168 10.07 -18.55 0.35
CA ILE A 168 10.93 -17.42 -0.01
C ILE A 168 10.20 -16.15 0.44
N LEU A 169 10.79 -15.41 1.38
CA LEU A 169 10.25 -14.11 1.78
C LEU A 169 10.95 -13.04 0.95
N THR A 170 10.19 -12.33 0.12
CA THR A 170 10.76 -11.33 -0.78
C THR A 170 11.31 -10.14 -0.01
N HIS A 171 10.66 -9.77 1.10
CA HIS A 171 11.12 -8.80 2.09
C HIS A 171 10.29 -8.91 3.38
N GLY A 172 10.79 -8.33 4.47
CA GLY A 172 10.14 -8.43 5.79
C GLY A 172 9.07 -7.39 6.10
N HIS A 173 8.28 -6.96 5.11
CA HIS A 173 7.05 -6.22 5.40
C HIS A 173 5.97 -7.17 5.95
N VAL A 174 5.00 -6.60 6.68
CA VAL A 174 4.00 -7.39 7.41
C VAL A 174 3.16 -8.23 6.45
N ASP A 175 2.81 -7.66 5.31
CA ASP A 175 2.01 -8.24 4.24
C ASP A 175 2.77 -9.25 3.36
N HIS A 176 4.03 -9.53 3.65
CA HIS A 176 4.82 -10.50 2.87
C HIS A 176 5.36 -11.66 3.72
N ALA A 177 5.43 -11.49 5.05
CA ALA A 177 6.16 -12.39 5.91
C ALA A 177 5.40 -12.91 7.14
N TYR A 178 4.30 -12.30 7.54
CA TYR A 178 3.69 -12.60 8.84
C TYR A 178 2.73 -13.78 8.81
N GLY A 179 2.17 -14.15 7.65
CA GLY A 179 1.38 -15.38 7.52
C GLY A 179 2.23 -16.65 7.40
N THR A 180 3.54 -16.60 7.71
CA THR A 180 4.45 -17.75 7.61
C THR A 180 4.16 -18.85 8.62
N ARG A 181 3.66 -18.52 9.83
CA ARG A 181 3.53 -19.47 10.95
C ARG A 181 2.73 -20.74 10.60
N PRO A 182 1.51 -20.66 10.01
CA PRO A 182 0.76 -21.87 9.67
C PRO A 182 1.45 -22.77 8.63
N LEU A 183 2.24 -22.19 7.72
CA LEU A 183 2.95 -22.95 6.68
C LEU A 183 4.10 -23.76 7.27
N VAL A 184 4.82 -23.22 8.25
CA VAL A 184 5.91 -23.93 8.93
C VAL A 184 5.40 -24.94 9.95
N GLU A 185 4.22 -24.73 10.52
CA GLU A 185 3.55 -25.73 11.38
C GLU A 185 3.09 -26.95 10.57
N ASP A 186 2.56 -26.73 9.36
CA ASP A 186 2.20 -27.81 8.43
C ASP A 186 3.45 -28.53 7.87
N SER A 187 4.52 -27.79 7.58
CA SER A 187 5.76 -28.31 7.01
C SER A 187 7.00 -27.89 7.82
N PRO A 188 7.29 -28.54 8.98
CA PRO A 188 8.36 -28.12 9.90
C PRO A 188 9.78 -28.16 9.34
N ASN A 189 10.00 -28.87 8.23
CA ASN A 189 11.29 -28.97 7.56
C ASN A 189 11.46 -27.96 6.41
N ALA A 190 10.45 -27.10 6.15
CA ALA A 190 10.53 -26.09 5.10
C ALA A 190 11.72 -25.14 5.34
N GLN A 191 12.49 -24.87 4.28
CA GLN A 191 13.49 -23.80 4.34
C GLN A 191 12.81 -22.44 4.20
N ILE A 192 13.16 -21.49 5.06
CA ILE A 192 12.69 -20.11 4.97
C ILE A 192 13.89 -19.28 4.52
N ILE A 193 13.84 -18.85 3.26
CA ILE A 193 14.94 -18.17 2.59
C ILE A 193 14.58 -16.70 2.43
N ALA A 194 15.49 -15.82 2.83
CA ALA A 194 15.32 -14.38 2.69
C ALA A 194 16.68 -13.70 2.50
N GLN A 195 16.65 -12.42 2.13
CA GLN A 195 17.87 -11.60 2.11
C GLN A 195 18.30 -11.21 3.54
N GLU A 196 19.59 -11.07 3.81
CA GLU A 196 20.14 -10.90 5.17
C GLU A 196 19.63 -9.67 5.94
N ASN A 197 19.25 -8.59 5.26
CA ASN A 197 18.71 -7.36 5.86
C ASN A 197 17.27 -7.51 6.37
N ILE A 198 16.60 -8.65 6.11
CA ILE A 198 15.32 -8.95 6.76
C ILE A 198 15.47 -9.04 8.29
N ILE A 199 16.65 -9.46 8.76
CA ILE A 199 16.94 -9.60 10.20
C ILE A 199 16.88 -8.23 10.90
N PRO A 200 17.69 -7.22 10.51
CA PRO A 200 17.58 -5.88 11.10
C PRO A 200 16.21 -5.23 10.85
N ARG A 201 15.48 -5.60 9.79
CA ARG A 201 14.10 -5.15 9.60
C ARG A 201 13.15 -5.68 10.68
N PHE A 202 13.15 -6.99 10.94
CA PHE A 202 12.34 -7.58 12.00
C PHE A 202 12.74 -7.04 13.37
N GLU A 203 14.03 -6.84 13.63
CA GLU A 203 14.49 -6.17 14.86
C GLU A 203 13.95 -4.73 14.99
N ARG A 204 13.72 -4.02 13.87
CA ARG A 204 13.08 -2.71 13.89
C ARG A 204 11.63 -2.79 14.37
N TYR A 205 10.86 -3.80 13.94
CA TYR A 205 9.48 -4.01 14.42
C TYR A 205 9.43 -4.22 15.93
N LEU A 206 10.36 -5.01 16.48
CA LEU A 206 10.51 -5.22 17.92
C LEU A 206 10.91 -3.93 18.68
N LYS A 207 11.76 -3.10 18.06
CA LYS A 207 12.28 -1.87 18.68
C LYS A 207 11.25 -0.74 18.70
N LEU A 208 10.34 -0.68 17.73
CA LEU A 208 9.46 0.46 17.50
C LEU A 208 7.97 0.10 17.39
N PRO A 209 7.41 -0.80 18.22
CA PRO A 209 6.03 -1.28 18.06
C PRO A 209 5.01 -0.13 18.11
N GLY A 210 5.23 0.88 18.98
CA GLY A 210 4.34 2.05 19.06
C GLY A 210 4.38 2.93 17.80
N SER A 211 5.54 3.04 17.16
CA SER A 211 5.69 3.77 15.90
C SER A 211 4.94 3.06 14.77
N PHE A 212 5.09 1.74 14.67
CA PHE A 212 4.40 0.96 13.66
C PHE A 212 2.88 0.91 13.91
N SER A 213 2.44 0.75 15.17
CA SER A 213 1.03 0.90 15.55
C SER A 213 0.43 2.20 15.03
N LYS A 214 1.09 3.33 15.30
CA LYS A 214 0.64 4.65 14.84
C LYS A 214 0.63 4.76 13.32
N TYR A 215 1.77 4.54 12.66
CA TYR A 215 1.92 4.84 11.23
C TYR A 215 1.30 3.80 10.30
N MET A 216 0.95 2.62 10.80
CA MET A 216 0.20 1.58 10.08
C MET A 216 -1.24 1.48 10.54
N SER A 217 -1.66 2.28 11.53
CA SER A 217 -2.99 2.23 12.14
C SER A 217 -3.38 0.82 12.62
N GLN A 218 -2.46 0.15 13.31
CA GLN A 218 -2.62 -1.21 13.81
C GLN A 218 -2.73 -1.23 15.34
N PRO A 219 -3.52 -2.13 15.95
CA PRO A 219 -3.60 -2.31 17.39
C PRO A 219 -2.21 -2.57 17.98
N TYR A 220 -1.81 -1.77 18.98
CA TYR A 220 -0.49 -1.89 19.60
C TYR A 220 -0.21 -3.30 20.15
N ASP A 221 -1.25 -3.98 20.62
CA ASP A 221 -1.11 -5.28 21.26
C ASP A 221 -0.83 -6.44 20.31
N GLU A 222 -1.13 -6.27 19.02
CA GLU A 222 -0.85 -7.27 18.00
C GLU A 222 0.59 -7.18 17.46
N LEU A 223 1.28 -6.06 17.67
CA LEU A 223 2.65 -5.92 17.17
C LEU A 223 3.62 -6.83 17.93
N PRO A 224 4.67 -7.33 17.25
CA PRO A 224 5.66 -8.18 17.89
C PRO A 224 6.44 -7.40 18.95
N LYS A 225 6.59 -8.01 20.12
CA LYS A 225 7.25 -7.44 21.30
C LYS A 225 8.48 -8.25 21.72
N LYS A 226 8.57 -9.52 21.30
CA LYS A 226 9.70 -10.43 21.55
C LYS A 226 10.04 -11.24 20.30
N LYS A 227 11.23 -11.85 20.28
CA LYS A 227 11.72 -12.56 19.08
C LYS A 227 10.83 -13.73 18.68
N GLU A 228 10.17 -14.37 19.64
CA GLU A 228 9.31 -15.53 19.44
C GLU A 228 8.00 -15.19 18.71
N ASP A 229 7.62 -13.91 18.70
CA ASP A 229 6.44 -13.43 17.98
C ASP A 229 6.68 -13.41 16.46
N ILE A 230 7.93 -13.58 16.00
CA ILE A 230 8.31 -13.52 14.59
C ILE A 230 8.86 -14.88 14.15
N VAL A 231 8.45 -15.32 12.95
CA VAL A 231 9.07 -16.47 12.28
C VAL A 231 10.32 -16.00 11.53
N TRP A 232 11.50 -16.46 11.97
CA TRP A 232 12.79 -16.03 11.42
C TRP A 232 13.21 -16.90 10.22
N PRO A 233 13.92 -16.34 9.23
CA PRO A 233 14.50 -17.12 8.15
C PRO A 233 15.46 -18.19 8.68
N THR A 234 15.41 -19.39 8.09
CA THR A 234 16.36 -20.47 8.39
C THR A 234 17.62 -20.38 7.55
N LYS A 235 17.57 -19.64 6.44
CA LYS A 235 18.72 -19.35 5.57
C LYS A 235 18.63 -17.92 5.04
N THR A 236 19.75 -17.20 5.10
CA THR A 236 19.88 -15.87 4.49
C THR A 236 20.92 -15.86 3.38
N PHE A 237 20.83 -14.86 2.50
CA PHE A 237 21.83 -14.57 1.49
C PHE A 237 21.99 -13.04 1.31
N ARG A 238 23.09 -12.61 0.68
CA ARG A 238 23.38 -11.18 0.48
C ARG A 238 22.85 -10.65 -0.85
N ASP A 239 23.45 -11.09 -1.96
CA ASP A 239 23.23 -10.48 -3.28
C ASP A 239 22.37 -11.36 -4.19
N ARG A 240 22.74 -12.63 -4.33
CA ARG A 240 22.09 -13.56 -5.25
C ARG A 240 22.19 -14.97 -4.71
N LEU A 241 21.11 -15.72 -4.82
CA LEU A 241 21.07 -17.14 -4.50
C LEU A 241 20.34 -17.89 -5.61
N GLU A 242 20.94 -18.96 -6.08
CA GLU A 242 20.26 -19.95 -6.91
C GLU A 242 19.96 -21.17 -6.05
N ILE A 243 18.74 -21.67 -6.14
CA ILE A 243 18.36 -22.95 -5.57
C ILE A 243 17.76 -23.82 -6.68
N GLU A 244 17.93 -25.13 -6.52
CA GLU A 244 17.27 -26.13 -7.34
C GLU A 244 16.36 -26.94 -6.44
N VAL A 245 15.09 -27.09 -6.82
CA VAL A 245 14.09 -27.87 -6.09
C VAL A 245 13.34 -28.71 -7.10
N GLY A 246 13.43 -30.04 -6.97
CA GLY A 246 12.75 -30.97 -7.87
C GLY A 246 13.05 -30.74 -9.36
N GLY A 247 14.32 -30.50 -9.70
CA GLY A 247 14.80 -30.27 -11.07
C GLY A 247 14.50 -28.87 -11.64
N GLU A 248 13.94 -27.96 -10.84
CA GLU A 248 13.64 -26.60 -11.24
C GLU A 248 14.53 -25.57 -10.55
N LYS A 249 15.07 -24.65 -11.34
CA LYS A 249 15.93 -23.56 -10.88
C LYS A 249 15.11 -22.33 -10.49
N PHE A 250 15.37 -21.82 -9.28
CA PHE A 250 14.87 -20.54 -8.80
C PHE A 250 16.06 -19.60 -8.55
N VAL A 251 15.99 -18.40 -9.11
CA VAL A 251 17.00 -17.35 -8.96
C VAL A 251 16.42 -16.25 -8.08
N LEU A 252 16.93 -16.14 -6.86
CA LEU A 252 16.59 -15.08 -5.92
C LEU A 252 17.62 -13.97 -6.11
N GLN A 253 17.18 -12.81 -6.59
CA GLN A 253 18.04 -11.68 -6.86
C GLN A 253 17.68 -10.51 -5.96
N HIS A 254 18.60 -10.13 -5.08
CA HIS A 254 18.46 -8.94 -4.25
C HIS A 254 18.76 -7.69 -5.06
N ARG A 255 17.87 -6.71 -4.94
CA ARG A 255 18.08 -5.29 -5.21
C ARG A 255 17.38 -4.50 -4.10
N LYS A 256 17.74 -3.25 -3.91
CA LYS A 256 16.96 -2.42 -2.98
C LYS A 256 15.78 -1.82 -3.74
N GLY A 257 14.67 -1.61 -3.04
CA GLY A 257 13.44 -1.07 -3.64
C GLY A 257 12.56 -0.40 -2.60
N GLU A 258 11.39 -0.99 -2.35
CA GLU A 258 10.49 -0.63 -1.24
C GLU A 258 11.25 -0.74 0.09
N THR A 259 12.15 -1.72 0.16
CA THR A 259 12.95 -2.01 1.33
C THR A 259 14.43 -2.32 1.00
N ASP A 260 15.29 -2.35 2.01
CA ASP A 260 16.73 -2.68 1.86
C ASP A 260 17.05 -4.18 1.83
N ASP A 261 16.03 -5.02 1.96
CA ASP A 261 16.09 -6.49 1.93
C ASP A 261 15.30 -7.10 0.77
N GLN A 262 14.76 -6.28 -0.13
CA GLN A 262 13.88 -6.75 -1.19
C GLN A 262 14.58 -7.65 -2.20
N LEU A 263 13.89 -8.66 -2.69
CA LEU A 263 14.37 -9.51 -3.78
C LEU A 263 13.23 -9.85 -4.74
N TYR A 264 13.57 -10.17 -5.98
CA TYR A 264 12.65 -10.83 -6.91
C TYR A 264 13.06 -12.29 -7.11
N VAL A 265 12.10 -13.13 -7.53
CA VAL A 265 12.33 -14.55 -7.83
C VAL A 265 12.10 -14.81 -9.31
N TRP A 266 13.15 -15.19 -10.03
CA TRP A 266 13.09 -15.58 -11.43
C TRP A 266 13.14 -17.11 -11.56
N VAL A 267 12.23 -17.66 -12.36
CA VAL A 267 12.13 -19.10 -12.66
C VAL A 267 12.37 -19.31 -14.16
N PRO A 268 13.63 -19.50 -14.61
CA PRO A 268 13.96 -19.49 -16.03
C PRO A 268 13.22 -20.54 -16.85
N GLY A 269 13.04 -21.76 -16.30
CA GLY A 269 12.36 -22.87 -16.96
C GLY A 269 10.88 -22.58 -17.26
N ARG A 270 10.25 -21.76 -16.42
CA ARG A 270 8.85 -21.32 -16.56
C ARG A 270 8.70 -19.94 -17.21
N LYS A 271 9.79 -19.24 -17.50
CA LYS A 271 9.75 -17.83 -17.92
C LYS A 271 8.87 -16.97 -17.00
N ALA A 272 8.90 -17.27 -15.70
CA ALA A 272 8.03 -16.69 -14.70
C ALA A 272 8.81 -15.87 -13.68
N LEU A 273 8.27 -14.70 -13.34
CA LEU A 273 8.89 -13.73 -12.44
C LEU A 273 7.93 -13.36 -11.31
N ALA A 274 8.31 -13.65 -10.07
CA ALA A 274 7.67 -13.04 -8.90
C ALA A 274 8.41 -11.75 -8.55
N SER A 275 7.78 -10.60 -8.82
CA SER A 275 8.45 -9.29 -8.75
C SER A 275 8.43 -8.63 -7.39
N ALA A 276 7.87 -9.26 -6.36
CA ALA A 276 7.62 -8.61 -5.07
C ALA A 276 6.90 -7.26 -5.27
N ASP A 277 7.26 -6.28 -4.47
CA ASP A 277 6.75 -4.91 -4.54
C ASP A 277 7.39 -4.06 -5.64
N TYR A 278 8.32 -4.60 -6.45
CA TYR A 278 8.91 -3.80 -7.52
C TYR A 278 7.84 -3.29 -8.51
N TYR A 279 6.78 -4.08 -8.71
CA TYR A 279 5.64 -3.73 -9.55
C TYR A 279 4.34 -3.75 -8.73
N GLN A 280 3.63 -2.61 -8.73
CA GLN A 280 2.37 -2.43 -7.99
C GLN A 280 1.17 -2.11 -8.91
N GLY A 281 1.40 -1.98 -10.23
CA GLY A 281 0.35 -1.66 -11.22
C GLY A 281 -0.11 -0.19 -11.26
N PHE A 282 0.56 0.69 -10.52
CA PHE A 282 0.41 2.14 -10.50
C PHE A 282 1.76 2.73 -10.05
N LEU A 283 1.88 4.07 -9.94
CA LEU A 283 3.13 4.70 -9.52
C LEU A 283 3.55 4.15 -8.15
N PRO A 284 4.62 3.33 -8.06
CA PRO A 284 4.89 2.56 -6.86
C PRO A 284 5.11 3.46 -5.64
N ASN A 285 4.89 2.90 -4.46
CA ASN A 285 4.94 3.58 -3.17
C ASN A 285 6.35 4.14 -2.77
N VAL A 286 7.25 4.37 -3.71
CA VAL A 286 8.64 4.79 -3.50
C VAL A 286 8.78 6.12 -2.73
N GLY A 287 7.79 7.01 -2.80
CA GLY A 287 7.80 8.32 -2.15
C GLY A 287 7.22 8.38 -0.73
N ASN A 288 6.93 7.25 -0.07
CA ASN A 288 6.16 7.28 1.18
C ASN A 288 6.86 8.00 2.34
N GLY A 289 6.39 9.20 2.68
CA GLY A 289 6.95 10.00 3.77
C GLY A 289 6.79 9.40 5.18
N LYS A 290 5.90 8.42 5.38
CA LYS A 290 5.71 7.73 6.67
C LYS A 290 6.69 6.57 6.87
N ARG A 291 7.52 6.26 5.88
CA ARG A 291 8.39 5.06 5.87
C ARG A 291 9.86 5.42 5.98
N ALA A 292 10.66 4.39 6.28
CA ALA A 292 12.12 4.49 6.21
C ALA A 292 12.58 4.76 4.76
N GLN A 293 13.88 4.90 4.56
CA GLN A 293 14.46 5.14 3.23
C GLN A 293 13.97 4.08 2.22
N ARG A 294 13.58 4.54 1.03
CA ARG A 294 13.33 3.72 -0.16
C ARG A 294 14.34 4.08 -1.24
N TYR A 295 14.59 3.18 -2.17
CA TYR A 295 15.79 3.20 -3.00
C TYR A 295 15.42 3.39 -4.47
N VAL A 296 15.18 4.64 -4.89
CA VAL A 296 14.57 4.95 -6.19
C VAL A 296 15.42 4.45 -7.36
N GLU A 297 16.72 4.67 -7.30
CA GLU A 297 17.68 4.30 -8.34
C GLU A 297 17.84 2.79 -8.45
N GLU A 298 18.03 2.09 -7.32
CA GLU A 298 18.13 0.64 -7.29
C GLU A 298 16.83 -0.04 -7.72
N TRP A 299 15.68 0.59 -7.45
CA TRP A 299 14.38 0.13 -7.89
C TRP A 299 14.24 0.25 -9.42
N ALA A 300 14.63 1.38 -10.00
CA ALA A 300 14.66 1.56 -11.46
C ALA A 300 15.59 0.55 -12.12
N PHE A 301 16.79 0.33 -11.55
CA PHE A 301 17.72 -0.68 -12.02
C PHE A 301 17.13 -2.09 -11.98
N ALA A 302 16.47 -2.47 -10.89
CA ALA A 302 15.81 -3.77 -10.76
C ALA A 302 14.71 -3.96 -11.82
N MET A 303 13.95 -2.90 -12.15
CA MET A 303 12.94 -2.93 -13.22
C MET A 303 13.57 -3.18 -14.58
N ARG A 304 14.69 -2.51 -14.91
CA ARG A 304 15.45 -2.76 -16.15
C ARG A 304 15.94 -4.22 -16.20
N GLU A 305 16.54 -4.71 -15.13
CA GLU A 305 17.00 -6.11 -15.05
C GLU A 305 15.85 -7.10 -15.22
N MET A 306 14.70 -6.87 -14.58
CA MET A 306 13.53 -7.73 -14.72
C MET A 306 12.93 -7.70 -16.12
N ALA A 307 12.97 -6.56 -16.81
CA ALA A 307 12.57 -6.47 -18.21
C ALA A 307 13.50 -7.29 -19.12
N ASP A 308 14.81 -7.24 -18.88
CA ASP A 308 15.84 -7.95 -19.66
C ASP A 308 15.77 -9.48 -19.51
N LEU A 309 15.18 -9.99 -18.42
CA LEU A 309 14.88 -11.43 -18.26
C LEU A 309 13.87 -11.93 -19.29
N ASN A 310 13.12 -11.02 -19.90
CA ASN A 310 12.07 -11.27 -20.88
C ASN A 310 11.01 -12.30 -20.38
N PRO A 311 10.36 -12.04 -19.22
CA PRO A 311 9.37 -12.95 -18.65
C PRO A 311 8.12 -13.07 -19.53
N GLU A 312 7.55 -14.27 -19.58
CA GLU A 312 6.22 -14.51 -20.18
C GLU A 312 5.10 -14.34 -19.14
N TYR A 313 5.43 -14.58 -17.87
CA TYR A 313 4.49 -14.52 -16.75
C TYR A 313 5.06 -13.64 -15.62
N LEU A 314 4.29 -12.64 -15.22
CA LEU A 314 4.54 -11.85 -14.02
C LEU A 314 3.54 -12.25 -12.94
N LEU A 315 4.07 -12.61 -11.77
CA LEU A 315 3.34 -12.92 -10.54
C LEU A 315 3.63 -11.80 -9.53
N PRO A 316 2.95 -10.65 -9.62
CA PRO A 316 3.25 -9.52 -8.76
C PRO A 316 2.69 -9.72 -7.35
N ALA A 317 3.29 -9.07 -6.36
CA ALA A 317 2.75 -9.08 -5.00
C ALA A 317 1.42 -8.32 -4.88
N HIS A 318 1.05 -7.52 -5.88
CA HIS A 318 -0.22 -6.80 -5.91
C HIS A 318 -0.87 -6.87 -7.30
N GLY A 319 -2.21 -6.97 -7.32
CA GLY A 319 -2.99 -7.02 -8.55
C GLY A 319 -3.11 -8.42 -9.18
N ALA A 320 -3.42 -8.45 -10.47
CA ALA A 320 -3.58 -9.66 -11.26
C ALA A 320 -2.24 -10.07 -11.92
N PRO A 321 -2.05 -11.35 -12.28
CA PRO A 321 -0.89 -11.78 -13.02
C PRO A 321 -0.93 -11.19 -14.42
N ILE A 322 0.25 -10.93 -14.99
CA ILE A 322 0.38 -10.50 -16.37
C ILE A 322 0.93 -11.66 -17.19
N VAL A 323 0.19 -12.04 -18.23
CA VAL A 323 0.52 -13.19 -19.11
C VAL A 323 0.88 -12.72 -20.53
N ASN A 324 1.30 -11.46 -20.65
CA ASN A 324 1.70 -10.83 -21.90
C ASN A 324 3.10 -10.23 -21.74
N GLN A 325 4.08 -10.86 -22.39
CA GLN A 325 5.49 -10.48 -22.35
C GLN A 325 5.73 -9.01 -22.74
N ALA A 326 5.10 -8.53 -23.82
CA ALA A 326 5.28 -7.16 -24.28
C ALA A 326 4.75 -6.14 -23.24
N GLN A 327 3.60 -6.44 -22.63
CA GLN A 327 3.05 -5.62 -21.56
C GLN A 327 3.96 -5.59 -20.32
N ILE A 328 4.56 -6.73 -19.95
CA ILE A 328 5.49 -6.78 -18.82
C ILE A 328 6.73 -5.92 -19.10
N GLN A 329 7.30 -6.05 -20.31
CA GLN A 329 8.46 -5.29 -20.73
C GLN A 329 8.18 -3.78 -20.75
N GLU A 330 7.05 -3.37 -21.33
CA GLU A 330 6.60 -1.97 -21.37
C GLU A 330 6.42 -1.42 -19.96
N ASN A 331 5.68 -2.12 -19.10
CA ASN A 331 5.40 -1.69 -17.73
C ASN A 331 6.68 -1.43 -16.92
N PHE A 332 7.65 -2.35 -16.96
CA PHE A 332 8.91 -2.18 -16.25
C PHE A 332 9.75 -1.04 -16.85
N THR A 333 9.81 -0.95 -18.17
CA THR A 333 10.59 0.09 -18.87
C THR A 333 10.06 1.48 -18.56
N VAL A 334 8.74 1.68 -18.63
CA VAL A 334 8.10 2.97 -18.34
C VAL A 334 8.30 3.39 -16.89
N LEU A 335 8.15 2.45 -15.94
CA LEU A 335 8.38 2.73 -14.52
C LEU A 335 9.85 3.11 -14.25
N ALA A 336 10.79 2.37 -14.84
CA ALA A 336 12.21 2.66 -14.71
C ALA A 336 12.56 4.04 -15.27
N GLU A 337 12.07 4.37 -16.47
CA GLU A 337 12.29 5.67 -17.11
C GLU A 337 11.74 6.83 -16.29
N ALA A 338 10.56 6.68 -15.69
CA ALA A 338 9.99 7.69 -14.81
C ALA A 338 10.86 7.92 -13.56
N PHE A 339 11.37 6.85 -12.94
CA PHE A 339 12.23 6.94 -11.76
C PHE A 339 13.61 7.50 -12.08
N GLU A 340 14.20 7.11 -13.21
CA GLU A 340 15.45 7.67 -13.75
C GLU A 340 15.30 9.18 -13.99
N SER A 341 14.21 9.61 -14.64
CA SER A 341 13.95 11.02 -14.92
C SER A 341 13.74 11.86 -13.65
N ILE A 342 12.93 11.38 -12.69
CA ILE A 342 12.76 12.07 -11.41
C ILE A 342 14.10 12.18 -10.68
N THR A 343 14.91 11.11 -10.70
CA THR A 343 16.26 11.12 -10.12
C THR A 343 17.14 12.18 -10.75
N GLU A 344 17.21 12.23 -12.09
CA GLU A 344 17.99 13.22 -12.81
C GLU A 344 17.57 14.65 -12.47
N GLN A 345 16.26 14.94 -12.50
CA GLN A 345 15.71 16.26 -12.14
C GLN A 345 16.07 16.65 -10.70
N THR A 346 15.92 15.74 -9.74
CA THR A 346 16.26 16.00 -8.33
C THR A 346 17.76 16.26 -8.15
N LEU A 347 18.62 15.43 -8.76
CA LEU A 347 20.08 15.56 -8.63
C LEU A 347 20.61 16.81 -9.35
N ASP A 348 20.06 17.16 -10.51
CA ASP A 348 20.38 18.41 -11.21
C ASP A 348 20.04 19.63 -10.33
N GLY A 349 18.86 19.64 -9.71
CA GLY A 349 18.48 20.69 -8.76
C GLY A 349 19.44 20.81 -7.58
N LEU A 350 19.84 19.68 -6.99
CA LEU A 350 20.82 19.64 -5.90
C LEU A 350 22.19 20.17 -6.34
N ASN A 351 22.68 19.73 -7.51
CA ASN A 351 23.98 20.17 -8.05
C ASN A 351 24.00 21.66 -8.40
N LYS A 352 22.85 22.23 -8.76
CA LYS A 352 22.67 23.68 -8.98
C LYS A 352 22.54 24.47 -7.67
N GLY A 353 22.48 23.82 -6.52
CA GLY A 353 22.27 24.46 -5.22
C GLY A 353 20.89 25.08 -5.06
N ILE A 354 19.88 24.55 -5.77
CA ILE A 354 18.49 25.01 -5.64
C ILE A 354 17.94 24.57 -4.27
N ARG A 355 17.19 25.46 -3.61
CA ARG A 355 16.53 25.15 -2.33
C ARG A 355 15.56 23.97 -2.50
N LYS A 356 15.57 23.03 -1.56
CA LYS A 356 14.93 21.71 -1.73
C LYS A 356 13.43 21.72 -2.00
N ASP A 357 12.70 22.66 -1.41
CA ASP A 357 11.27 22.88 -1.72
C ASP A 357 11.05 23.25 -3.19
N LEU A 358 11.90 24.12 -3.74
CA LEU A 358 11.84 24.53 -5.15
C LEU A 358 12.18 23.37 -6.10
N ILE A 359 13.09 22.48 -5.70
CA ILE A 359 13.36 21.25 -6.46
C ILE A 359 12.08 20.42 -6.53
N VAL A 360 11.47 20.11 -5.38
CA VAL A 360 10.24 19.31 -5.30
C VAL A 360 9.11 19.94 -6.13
N ASP A 361 8.99 21.26 -6.13
CA ASP A 361 7.95 21.94 -6.89
C ASP A 361 8.13 21.89 -8.41
N SER A 362 9.36 21.69 -8.87
CA SER A 362 9.71 21.59 -10.29
C SER A 362 9.59 20.19 -10.90
N ILE A 363 9.36 19.15 -10.08
CA ILE A 363 9.37 17.75 -10.56
C ILE A 363 8.15 17.45 -11.41
N GLU A 364 8.39 16.94 -12.61
CA GLU A 364 7.38 16.46 -13.54
C GLU A 364 7.72 15.06 -14.07
N LEU A 365 6.69 14.31 -14.48
CA LEU A 365 6.90 13.05 -15.21
C LEU A 365 7.32 13.35 -16.66
N PRO A 366 8.09 12.46 -17.32
CA PRO A 366 8.44 12.63 -18.71
C PRO A 366 7.23 12.86 -19.62
N GLU A 367 7.41 13.70 -20.64
CA GLU A 367 6.38 13.99 -21.63
C GLU A 367 5.91 12.69 -22.31
N GLY A 368 4.59 12.51 -22.45
CA GLY A 368 4.00 11.32 -23.05
C GLY A 368 3.87 10.11 -22.13
N LEU A 369 4.56 10.08 -20.97
CA LEU A 369 4.44 8.97 -20.01
C LEU A 369 3.40 9.22 -18.91
N SER A 370 3.05 10.47 -18.64
CA SER A 370 2.17 10.83 -17.51
C SER A 370 0.77 10.18 -17.53
N SER A 371 0.27 9.78 -18.70
CA SER A 371 -1.00 9.07 -18.86
C SER A 371 -0.88 7.54 -18.79
N HIS A 372 0.34 6.98 -18.69
CA HIS A 372 0.53 5.54 -18.64
C HIS A 372 -0.09 4.95 -17.35
N PRO A 373 -0.84 3.85 -17.41
CA PRO A 373 -1.55 3.32 -16.23
C PRO A 373 -0.65 3.01 -15.03
N THR A 374 0.58 2.54 -15.27
CA THR A 374 1.56 2.25 -14.21
C THR A 374 2.15 3.52 -13.59
N LEU A 375 1.87 4.71 -14.10
CA LEU A 375 2.27 5.99 -13.52
C LEU A 375 1.10 6.75 -12.87
N ALA A 376 -0.07 6.10 -12.76
CA ALA A 376 -1.21 6.66 -12.07
C ALA A 376 -0.86 7.03 -10.61
N VAL A 377 -1.02 8.31 -10.27
CA VAL A 377 -0.79 8.90 -8.94
C VAL A 377 -1.92 8.47 -8.00
N LYS A 378 -1.84 7.23 -7.50
CA LYS A 378 -2.81 6.69 -6.53
C LYS A 378 -2.30 6.81 -5.11
N TYR A 379 -1.06 6.39 -4.86
CA TYR A 379 -0.53 6.20 -3.51
C TYR A 379 0.46 7.29 -3.09
N VAL A 380 1.34 7.69 -4.00
CA VAL A 380 2.31 8.79 -3.86
C VAL A 380 2.35 9.61 -5.14
N SER A 381 2.96 10.80 -5.11
CA SER A 381 3.22 11.64 -6.27
C SER A 381 4.70 11.63 -6.71
N PRO A 382 5.03 12.07 -7.93
CA PRO A 382 6.43 12.28 -8.36
C PRO A 382 7.21 13.21 -7.42
N LYS A 383 6.52 14.22 -6.86
CA LYS A 383 7.08 15.13 -5.84
C LYS A 383 7.50 14.38 -4.59
N ASP A 384 6.73 13.38 -4.16
CA ASP A 384 7.05 12.54 -3.00
C ASP A 384 8.25 11.62 -3.28
N VAL A 385 8.39 11.12 -4.51
CA VAL A 385 9.58 10.37 -4.96
C VAL A 385 10.84 11.25 -4.83
N SER A 386 10.78 12.49 -5.31
CA SER A 386 11.88 13.46 -5.16
C SER A 386 12.22 13.73 -3.68
N LYS A 387 11.24 13.84 -2.78
CA LYS A 387 11.51 13.98 -1.33
C LYS A 387 12.31 12.79 -0.78
N MET A 388 12.06 11.57 -1.27
CA MET A 388 12.81 10.38 -0.87
C MET A 388 14.27 10.41 -1.33
N LEU A 389 14.52 10.91 -2.54
CA LEU A 389 15.87 11.15 -3.07
C LEU A 389 16.60 12.25 -2.30
N LEU A 390 15.94 13.38 -2.03
CA LEU A 390 16.52 14.46 -1.24
C LEU A 390 16.98 13.96 0.14
N LYS A 391 16.13 13.18 0.82
CA LYS A 391 16.46 12.52 2.09
C LYS A 391 17.69 11.60 1.96
N GLN A 392 17.76 10.79 0.90
CA GLN A 392 18.87 9.86 0.63
C GLN A 392 20.21 10.60 0.50
N TYR A 393 20.23 11.67 -0.28
CA TYR A 393 21.46 12.36 -0.68
C TYR A 393 21.90 13.44 0.30
N THR A 394 20.96 14.06 1.02
CA THR A 394 21.26 15.27 1.79
C THR A 394 20.75 15.26 3.24
N GLY A 395 20.08 14.19 3.67
CA GLY A 395 19.55 14.08 5.03
C GLY A 395 18.31 14.95 5.28
N TRP A 396 18.11 15.37 6.53
CA TRP A 396 16.89 16.03 7.01
C TRP A 396 16.86 17.56 6.81
N TRP A 397 18.03 18.18 6.62
CA TRP A 397 18.15 19.64 6.47
C TRP A 397 17.43 20.12 5.20
N ASP A 398 16.68 21.21 5.24
CA ASP A 398 15.81 21.65 4.13
C ASP A 398 16.22 23.00 3.48
N ASP A 399 17.40 23.52 3.84
CA ASP A 399 17.94 24.80 3.37
C ASP A 399 17.15 26.05 3.82
N VAL A 400 16.32 25.92 4.86
CA VAL A 400 15.63 27.05 5.51
C VAL A 400 16.33 27.38 6.84
N PRO A 401 17.07 28.50 6.97
CA PRO A 401 17.88 28.81 8.17
C PRO A 401 17.16 28.66 9.51
N SER A 402 15.90 29.08 9.59
CA SER A 402 15.08 28.97 10.82
C SER A 402 14.80 27.53 11.23
N ASN A 403 14.89 26.57 10.32
CA ASN A 403 14.59 25.17 10.59
C ASN A 403 15.77 24.40 11.18
N TRP A 404 16.95 25.02 11.32
CA TRP A 404 18.10 24.41 11.99
C TRP A 404 17.87 24.30 13.50
N THR A 405 17.21 25.32 14.06
CA THR A 405 16.76 25.35 15.44
C THR A 405 15.42 26.09 15.48
N PRO A 406 14.34 25.42 15.06
CA PRO A 406 13.04 26.06 14.92
C PRO A 406 12.48 26.40 16.29
N ALA A 407 11.78 27.54 16.38
CA ALA A 407 10.83 27.76 17.46
C ALA A 407 9.77 26.64 17.44
N SER A 408 9.13 26.35 18.56
CA SER A 408 8.06 25.35 18.57
C SER A 408 6.96 25.71 17.56
N LEU A 409 6.34 24.72 16.91
CA LEU A 409 5.25 25.00 15.96
C LEU A 409 4.11 25.79 16.62
N SER A 410 3.82 25.53 17.89
CA SER A 410 2.83 26.30 18.65
C SER A 410 3.24 27.77 18.79
N SER A 411 4.51 28.06 19.15
CA SER A 411 5.03 29.42 19.23
C SER A 411 4.99 30.16 17.89
N GLN A 412 5.40 29.49 16.81
CA GLN A 412 5.32 30.06 15.46
C GLN A 412 3.87 30.39 15.09
N SER A 413 2.96 29.45 15.33
CA SER A 413 1.54 29.59 15.01
C SER A 413 0.83 30.65 15.85
N SER A 414 1.14 30.78 17.14
CA SER A 414 0.62 31.86 17.97
C SER A 414 1.06 33.23 17.46
N GLU A 415 2.31 33.36 17.02
CA GLU A 415 2.81 34.62 16.45
C GLU A 415 2.15 34.93 15.10
N ILE A 416 1.97 33.92 14.24
CA ILE A 416 1.21 34.07 12.99
C ILE A 416 -0.23 34.53 13.28
N ALA A 417 -0.89 33.96 14.29
CA ALA A 417 -2.23 34.39 14.70
C ALA A 417 -2.22 35.85 15.18
N ASN A 418 -1.25 36.27 15.99
CA ASN A 418 -1.11 37.65 16.45
C ASN A 418 -0.96 38.62 15.28
N LEU A 419 -0.07 38.32 14.32
CA LEU A 419 0.16 39.13 13.12
C LEU A 419 -1.10 39.23 12.24
N ALA A 420 -1.91 38.18 12.19
CA ALA A 420 -3.16 38.17 11.44
C ALA A 420 -4.30 38.96 12.10
N GLY A 421 -4.15 39.43 13.35
CA GLY A 421 -5.21 40.09 14.12
C GLY A 421 -5.99 39.15 15.05
N GLY A 422 -5.40 38.00 15.39
CA GLY A 422 -5.93 37.00 16.32
C GLY A 422 -6.41 35.71 15.64
N ILE A 423 -6.75 34.70 16.45
CA ILE A 423 -7.13 33.36 15.97
C ILE A 423 -8.33 33.37 15.00
N ASN A 424 -9.31 34.25 15.22
CA ASN A 424 -10.47 34.35 14.34
C ASN A 424 -10.09 34.80 12.92
N ALA A 425 -9.04 35.61 12.75
CA ALA A 425 -8.59 36.03 11.43
C ALA A 425 -8.02 34.85 10.62
N LEU A 426 -7.30 33.93 11.27
CA LEU A 426 -6.87 32.68 10.64
C LEU A 426 -8.07 31.80 10.28
N VAL A 427 -9.07 31.69 11.17
CA VAL A 427 -10.30 30.94 10.89
C VAL A 427 -11.04 31.49 9.68
N ASP A 428 -11.28 32.80 9.63
CA ASP A 428 -11.99 33.45 8.53
C ASP A 428 -11.22 33.33 7.21
N ARG A 429 -9.89 33.47 7.27
CA ARG A 429 -9.04 33.29 6.10
C ARG A 429 -9.04 31.86 5.60
N GLY A 430 -8.92 30.88 6.50
CA GLY A 430 -8.99 29.46 6.17
C GLY A 430 -10.30 29.10 5.48
N ASN A 431 -11.44 29.54 6.03
CA ASN A 431 -12.75 29.34 5.42
C ASN A 431 -12.87 29.96 4.02
N THR A 432 -12.28 31.15 3.81
CA THR A 432 -12.26 31.80 2.48
C THR A 432 -11.42 30.99 1.48
N LEU A 433 -10.30 30.43 1.93
CA LEU A 433 -9.37 29.68 1.09
C LEU A 433 -9.92 28.31 0.67
N ILE A 434 -10.83 27.70 1.44
CA ILE A 434 -11.45 26.41 1.08
C ILE A 434 -11.98 26.42 -0.37
N ALA A 435 -12.60 27.52 -0.80
CA ALA A 435 -13.20 27.63 -2.12
C ALA A 435 -12.21 28.01 -3.26
N THR A 436 -11.00 28.47 -2.93
CA THR A 436 -10.09 29.09 -3.90
C THR A 436 -8.71 28.44 -3.96
N ASP A 437 -8.16 28.05 -2.81
CA ASP A 437 -6.89 27.36 -2.69
C ASP A 437 -6.90 26.47 -1.44
N ILE A 438 -7.40 25.25 -1.62
CA ILE A 438 -7.54 24.27 -0.54
C ILE A 438 -6.18 23.82 0.02
N ILE A 439 -5.10 23.92 -0.76
CA ILE A 439 -3.76 23.56 -0.31
C ILE A 439 -3.25 24.63 0.67
N LEU A 440 -3.38 25.90 0.32
CA LEU A 440 -3.04 26.98 1.25
C LEU A 440 -3.98 27.00 2.47
N ALA A 441 -5.26 26.65 2.29
CA ALA A 441 -6.21 26.53 3.41
C ALA A 441 -5.71 25.52 4.47
N SER A 442 -5.11 24.39 4.07
CA SER A 442 -4.53 23.43 5.02
C SER A 442 -3.41 24.01 5.88
N HIS A 443 -2.53 24.84 5.31
CA HIS A 443 -1.49 25.51 6.11
C HIS A 443 -2.08 26.50 7.12
N VAL A 444 -3.09 27.29 6.71
CA VAL A 444 -3.77 28.22 7.63
C VAL A 444 -4.51 27.47 8.74
N ALA A 445 -5.15 26.34 8.42
CA ALA A 445 -5.80 25.48 9.40
C ALA A 445 -4.81 24.87 10.40
N ASP A 446 -3.64 24.43 9.93
CA ASP A 446 -2.58 23.90 10.79
C ASP A 446 -2.00 24.98 11.72
N TRP A 447 -1.80 26.20 11.23
CA TRP A 447 -1.41 27.31 12.08
C TRP A 447 -2.47 27.60 13.15
N ALA A 448 -3.75 27.68 12.77
CA ALA A 448 -4.82 27.86 13.74
C ALA A 448 -4.86 26.73 14.77
N TRP A 449 -4.74 25.47 14.33
CA TRP A 449 -4.73 24.27 15.17
C TRP A 449 -3.59 24.27 16.18
N MET A 450 -2.36 24.57 15.75
CA MET A 450 -1.20 24.56 16.64
C MET A 450 -1.17 25.76 17.60
N ALA A 451 -1.86 26.86 17.25
CA ALA A 451 -2.01 28.02 18.10
C ALA A 451 -3.06 27.83 19.20
N ASP A 452 -4.22 27.25 18.88
CA ASP A 452 -5.37 27.14 19.80
C ASP A 452 -6.24 25.90 19.48
N PRO A 453 -5.76 24.68 19.79
CA PRO A 453 -6.46 23.43 19.43
C PRO A 453 -7.73 23.19 20.24
N GLU A 454 -7.91 23.86 21.38
CA GLU A 454 -9.10 23.76 22.22
C GLU A 454 -10.26 24.62 21.71
N ASN A 455 -10.02 25.50 20.74
CA ASN A 455 -11.02 26.40 20.21
C ASN A 455 -11.99 25.68 19.26
N PRO A 456 -13.29 25.68 19.54
CA PRO A 456 -14.27 24.97 18.71
C PRO A 456 -14.31 25.45 17.25
N LYS A 457 -14.01 26.74 17.00
CA LYS A 457 -13.96 27.28 15.63
C LYS A 457 -12.76 26.76 14.86
N VAL A 458 -11.63 26.57 15.54
CA VAL A 458 -10.40 26.00 14.96
C VAL A 458 -10.61 24.52 14.67
N GLN A 459 -11.15 23.75 15.61
CA GLN A 459 -11.51 22.35 15.41
C GLN A 459 -12.44 22.17 14.20
N LYS A 460 -13.46 23.04 14.08
CA LYS A 460 -14.37 23.04 12.93
C LYS A 460 -13.63 23.35 11.61
N LEU A 461 -12.79 24.38 11.58
CA LEU A 461 -11.99 24.72 10.40
C LEU A 461 -11.13 23.54 9.93
N VAL A 462 -10.42 22.88 10.85
CA VAL A 462 -9.59 21.71 10.56
C VAL A 462 -10.42 20.60 9.91
N ILE A 463 -11.58 20.28 10.48
CA ILE A 463 -12.49 19.26 9.91
C ILE A 463 -12.94 19.66 8.50
N ASP A 464 -13.37 20.91 8.30
CA ASP A 464 -13.89 21.38 7.01
C ASP A 464 -12.80 21.42 5.93
N VAL A 465 -11.61 21.92 6.25
CA VAL A 465 -10.47 21.99 5.31
C VAL A 465 -10.01 20.59 4.91
N TYR A 466 -9.82 19.68 5.88
CA TYR A 466 -9.32 18.35 5.56
C TYR A 466 -10.37 17.45 4.91
N ARG A 467 -11.67 17.68 5.15
CA ARG A 467 -12.75 17.09 4.35
C ARG A 467 -12.60 17.44 2.87
N GLU A 468 -12.40 18.72 2.56
CA GLU A 468 -12.25 19.17 1.17
C GLU A 468 -10.90 18.72 0.56
N ARG A 469 -9.81 18.64 1.35
CA ARG A 469 -8.57 18.00 0.88
C ARG A 469 -8.78 16.53 0.50
N ILE A 470 -9.56 15.76 1.26
CA ILE A 470 -9.84 14.34 0.91
C ILE A 470 -10.69 14.24 -0.37
N LYS A 471 -11.62 15.17 -0.57
CA LYS A 471 -12.45 15.24 -1.79
C LYS A 471 -11.67 15.68 -3.01
N ASP A 472 -10.59 16.44 -2.83
CA ASP A 472 -9.72 16.88 -3.93
C ASP A 472 -9.19 15.66 -4.71
N PRO A 473 -9.39 15.59 -6.04
CA PRO A 473 -8.89 14.50 -6.86
C PRO A 473 -7.35 14.45 -6.93
N ARG A 474 -6.66 15.54 -6.57
CA ARG A 474 -5.20 15.60 -6.51
C ARG A 474 -4.62 14.85 -5.32
N SER A 475 -5.41 14.62 -4.27
CA SER A 475 -4.96 13.95 -3.05
C SER A 475 -4.78 12.45 -3.28
N ASN A 476 -3.59 11.96 -2.96
CA ASN A 476 -3.27 10.53 -2.99
C ASN A 476 -3.63 9.83 -1.66
N THR A 477 -3.51 8.50 -1.63
CA THR A 477 -3.85 7.69 -0.44
C THR A 477 -3.11 8.13 0.82
N GLN A 478 -1.82 8.44 0.74
CA GLN A 478 -1.04 8.81 1.93
C GLN A 478 -1.48 10.14 2.52
N GLU A 479 -1.79 11.11 1.65
CA GLU A 479 -2.38 12.39 2.01
C GLU A 479 -3.75 12.21 2.66
N ILE A 480 -4.67 11.47 2.01
CA ILE A 480 -6.03 11.20 2.51
C ILE A 480 -5.99 10.62 3.92
N LEU A 481 -5.11 9.64 4.16
CA LEU A 481 -4.97 9.03 5.48
C LEU A 481 -4.47 10.03 6.53
N ALA A 482 -3.50 10.88 6.18
CA ALA A 482 -3.00 11.91 7.10
C ALA A 482 -4.07 12.96 7.43
N TYR A 483 -4.85 13.37 6.44
CA TYR A 483 -5.96 14.32 6.61
C TYR A 483 -7.05 13.74 7.50
N LEU A 484 -7.41 12.47 7.29
CA LEU A 484 -8.41 11.79 8.11
C LEU A 484 -7.95 11.64 9.57
N ASP A 485 -6.67 11.36 9.80
CA ASP A 485 -6.11 11.30 11.17
C ASP A 485 -6.16 12.68 11.86
N GLN A 486 -5.91 13.76 11.12
CA GLN A 486 -5.99 15.12 11.66
C GLN A 486 -7.45 15.54 11.94
N MET A 487 -8.39 15.18 11.07
CA MET A 487 -9.83 15.37 11.31
C MET A 487 -10.28 14.60 12.56
N THR A 488 -9.79 13.38 12.75
CA THR A 488 -10.12 12.52 13.90
C THR A 488 -9.70 13.19 15.20
N GLN A 489 -8.48 13.71 15.29
CA GLN A 489 -7.99 14.44 16.48
C GLN A 489 -8.85 15.69 16.79
N ALA A 490 -9.24 16.45 15.75
CA ALA A 490 -10.11 17.61 15.94
C ALA A 490 -11.50 17.21 16.45
N ARG A 491 -12.05 16.09 15.96
CA ARG A 491 -13.34 15.57 16.40
C ARG A 491 -13.30 15.03 17.82
N GLU A 492 -12.23 14.34 18.20
CA GLU A 492 -12.02 13.87 19.58
C GLU A 492 -12.10 15.02 20.58
N LYS A 493 -11.44 16.15 20.28
CA LYS A 493 -11.52 17.35 21.14
C LYS A 493 -12.92 17.95 21.22
N GLN A 494 -13.66 17.99 20.10
CA GLN A 494 -15.06 18.44 20.12
C GLN A 494 -15.92 17.58 21.05
N LEU A 495 -15.73 16.27 21.02
CA LEU A 495 -16.50 15.34 21.86
C LEU A 495 -16.10 15.45 23.34
N GLN A 496 -14.81 15.68 23.63
CA GLN A 496 -14.33 15.91 25.00
C GLN A 496 -14.85 17.20 25.61
N ALA A 497 -15.09 18.26 24.83
CA ALA A 497 -15.61 19.52 25.32
C ALA A 497 -17.12 19.50 25.63
N VAL A 498 -17.84 18.48 25.15
CA VAL A 498 -19.30 18.32 25.34
C VAL A 498 -19.62 17.42 26.55
N ASN A 499 -18.65 16.64 27.02
CA ASN A 499 -18.71 15.82 28.24
C ASN A 499 -18.08 16.56 29.43
#